data_AF-A0A8T6HCE3-F1
#
_entry.id   AF-A0A8T6HCE3-F1
#
_cell.length_a   1.000
_cell.length_b   1.000
_cell.length_c   1.000
_cell.angle_alpha   90.00
_cell.angle_beta   90.00
_cell.angle_gamma   90.00
#
_symmetry.space_group_name_H-M   'P 1'
#
loop_
_entity.id
_entity.type
_entity.pdbx_description
1 polymer ?
#
loop_
_entity_poly.entity_id
_entity_poly.type
_entity_poly.pdbx_seq_one_letter_code
_entity_poly.pdbx_strand_id
1 'polypeptide(L)' 'MRELDIADCINETCPWSGKPVKADSLTEYKGQVVGFCNPGCRDQFDSAIQHFEAALQGQSATNT' A
#
# COMPACT_ATOMS: atom_id res chain seq x y z
N MET A 1 -8.96 2.65 16.78
CA MET A 1 -8.14 2.35 15.59
C MET A 1 -6.75 2.06 16.11
N ARG A 2 -6.23 0.85 15.89
CA ARG A 2 -4.85 0.53 16.29
C ARG A 2 -3.92 1.26 15.32
N GLU A 3 -2.88 1.91 15.85
CA GLU A 3 -1.83 2.50 15.03
C GLU A 3 -1.02 1.37 14.36
N LEU A 4 -0.58 1.56 13.12
CA LEU A 4 0.21 0.55 12.41
C LEU A 4 1.61 0.43 13.02
N ASP A 5 2.11 -0.78 13.16
CA ASP A 5 3.46 -1.06 13.67
C ASP A 5 4.36 -1.60 12.54
N ILE A 6 5.61 -1.12 12.51
CA ILE A 6 6.63 -1.61 11.59
C ILE A 6 7.00 -3.07 11.88
N ALA A 7 6.77 -3.56 13.10
CA ALA A 7 6.95 -4.97 13.44
C ALA A 7 5.95 -5.89 12.73
N ASP A 8 4.79 -5.36 12.33
CA ASP A 8 3.75 -6.11 11.60
C ASP A 8 3.95 -6.06 10.07
N CYS A 9 4.96 -5.31 9.60
CA CYS A 9 5.21 -5.13 8.17
C CYS A 9 5.64 -6.43 7.50
N ILE A 10 4.96 -6.78 6.41
CA ILE A 10 5.30 -7.99 5.62
C ILE A 10 6.54 -7.81 4.74
N ASN A 11 7.11 -6.60 4.67
CA ASN A 11 8.26 -6.28 3.86
C ASN A 11 9.30 -5.44 4.63
N GLU A 12 10.58 -5.74 4.42
CA GLU A 12 11.70 -5.04 5.06
C GLU A 12 12.21 -3.86 4.23
N THR A 13 12.00 -3.89 2.91
CA THR A 13 12.48 -2.87 1.98
C THR A 13 11.35 -2.30 1.14
N CYS A 14 11.49 -1.01 0.79
CA CYS A 14 10.56 -0.27 -0.04
C CYS A 14 10.55 -0.83 -1.47
N PRO A 15 9.39 -1.25 -2.01
CA PRO A 15 9.31 -1.83 -3.35
C PRO A 15 9.80 -0.91 -4.47
N TRP A 16 9.75 0.42 -4.26
CA TRP A 16 10.15 1.41 -5.27
C TRP A 16 11.67 1.62 -5.36
N SER A 17 12.39 1.44 -4.26
CA SER A 17 13.78 1.91 -4.15
C SER A 17 14.76 0.94 -3.51
N GLY A 18 14.27 -0.13 -2.87
CA GLY A 18 15.08 -1.06 -2.09
C GLY A 18 15.60 -0.52 -0.75
N LYS A 19 15.33 0.75 -0.40
CA LYS A 19 15.69 1.33 0.90
C LYS A 19 14.85 0.71 2.03
N PRO A 20 15.35 0.67 3.28
CA PRO A 20 14.58 0.16 4.43
C PRO A 20 13.23 0.88 4.61
N VAL A 21 12.23 0.14 5.10
CA VAL A 21 10.94 0.70 5.49
C VAL A 21 11.05 1.60 6.73
N LYS A 22 10.10 2.53 6.90
CA LYS A 22 10.02 3.43 8.06
C LYS A 22 8.64 3.40 8.69
N ALA A 23 8.60 3.56 10.02
CA ALA A 23 7.37 3.49 10.81
C ALA A 23 6.36 4.62 10.50
N ASP A 24 6.82 5.75 9.96
CA ASP A 24 5.95 6.86 9.52
C ASP A 24 5.36 6.66 8.12
N SER A 25 5.67 5.53 7.49
CA SER A 25 5.47 5.27 6.07
C SER A 25 4.79 3.92 5.84
N LEU A 26 3.81 3.58 6.68
CA LEU A 26 3.05 2.33 6.67
C LEU A 26 1.63 2.54 6.13
N THR A 27 1.05 1.51 5.52
CA THR A 27 -0.37 1.45 5.13
C THR A 27 -0.86 0.00 5.22
N GLU A 28 -2.19 -0.20 5.18
CA GLU A 28 -2.78 -1.53 5.08
C GLU A 28 -3.13 -1.86 3.63
N TYR A 29 -2.73 -3.04 3.18
CA TYR A 29 -3.11 -3.58 1.88
C TYR A 29 -3.56 -5.03 2.02
N LYS A 30 -4.80 -5.32 1.64
CA LYS A 30 -5.41 -6.66 1.74
C LYS A 30 -5.28 -7.28 3.14
N GLY A 31 -5.45 -6.47 4.18
CA GLY A 31 -5.38 -6.88 5.58
C GLY A 31 -3.96 -7.15 6.09
N GLN A 32 -2.93 -6.73 5.36
CA GLN A 32 -1.53 -6.83 5.75
C GLN A 32 -0.92 -5.43 5.89
N VAL A 33 0.00 -5.26 6.83
CA VAL A 33 0.77 -4.01 6.96
C VAL A 33 1.90 -4.02 5.93
N VAL A 34 1.96 -2.99 5.09
CA VAL A 34 3.01 -2.80 4.09
C VAL A 34 3.74 -1.47 4.33
N GLY A 35 5.06 -1.48 4.13
CA GLY A 35 5.93 -0.38 4.51
C GLY A 35 6.69 0.22 3.34
N PHE A 36 7.00 1.52 3.46
CA PHE A 36 7.74 2.30 2.48
C PHE A 36 8.89 3.08 3.13
N CYS A 37 9.82 3.57 2.33
CA CYS A 37 11.00 4.29 2.85
C CYS A 37 10.73 5.76 3.20
N ASN A 38 9.56 6.28 2.81
CA ASN A 38 9.05 7.62 3.12
C ASN A 38 7.53 7.70 2.82
N PRO A 39 6.82 8.71 3.33
CA PRO A 39 5.39 8.90 3.10
C PRO A 39 5.01 9.05 1.63
N GLY A 40 5.82 9.74 0.81
CA GLY A 40 5.52 9.92 -0.61
C GLY A 40 5.47 8.61 -1.40
N CYS A 41 6.34 7.66 -1.07
CA CYS A 41 6.32 6.31 -1.63
C CYS A 41 5.06 5.51 -1.22
N ARG A 42 4.57 5.69 0.02
CA ARG A 42 3.31 5.12 0.48
C ARG A 42 2.13 5.74 -0.27
N ASP A 43 2.08 7.06 -0.34
CA ASP A 43 0.97 7.78 -0.96
C ASP A 43 0.86 7.49 -2.47
N GLN A 44 2.01 7.30 -3.14
CA GLN A 44 2.05 6.85 -4.53
C GLN A 44 1.44 5.45 -4.69
N PHE A 45 1.72 4.53 -3.76
CA PHE A 45 1.12 3.20 -3.75
C PHE A 45 -0.39 3.27 -3.50
N ASP A 46 -0.83 4.00 -2.48
CA ASP A 46 -2.26 4.15 -2.17
C ASP A 46 -3.04 4.73 -3.36
N SER A 47 -2.48 5.74 -4.03
CA SER A 47 -3.07 6.32 -5.25
C SER A 47 -3.17 5.29 -6.38
N ALA A 48 -2.11 4.49 -6.59
CA ALA A 48 -2.12 3.45 -7.62
C ALA A 48 -3.20 2.38 -7.34
N ILE A 49 -3.33 1.94 -6.09
CA ILE A 49 -4.39 1.00 -5.69
C ILE A 49 -5.78 1.58 -5.97
N GLN A 50 -6.04 2.83 -5.56
CA GLN A 50 -7.32 3.50 -5.83
C GLN A 50 -7.65 3.58 -7.32
N HIS A 51 -6.66 3.90 -8.16
CA HIS A 51 -6.84 3.93 -9.61
C HIS A 51 -7.23 2.56 -10.18
N PHE A 52 -6.56 1.49 -9.75
CA PHE A 52 -6.85 0.15 -10.25
C PHE A 52 -8.18 -0.39 -9.71
N GLU A 53 -8.50 -0.19 -8.44
CA GLU A 53 -9.79 -0.59 -7.86
C GLU A 53 -10.97 0.11 -8.55
N ALA A 54 -10.85 1.41 -8.82
CA ALA A 54 -11.86 2.14 -9.59
C ALA A 54 -12.05 1.56 -11.00
N ALA A 55 -10.95 1.18 -11.66
CA ALA A 55 -11.01 0.55 -12.99
C ALA A 55 -11.66 -0.84 -12.96
N LEU A 56 -11.43 -1.63 -11.91
CA LEU A 56 -12.02 -2.97 -11.73
C LEU A 56 -13.53 -2.91 -11.44
N GLN A 57 -13.98 -1.93 -10.66
CA GLN A 57 -15.41 -1.70 -10.41
C GLN A 57 -16.16 -1.37 -11.70
N GLY A 58 -15.54 -0.61 -12.62
CA GLY A 58 -16.10 -0.31 -13.94
C GLY A 58 -16.20 -1.51 -14.89
N GLN A 59 -15.36 -2.53 -14.73
CA GLN A 59 -15.34 -3.73 -15.59
C GLN A 59 -16.32 -4.82 -15.14
N SER A 60 -16.75 -4.79 -13.87
CA SER A 60 -17.66 -5.79 -13.31
C SER A 60 -19.10 -5.69 -13.86
N ALA A 61 -19.43 -4.61 -14.58
CA ALA A 61 -20.75 -4.37 -15.18
C ALA A 61 -20.89 -4.81 -16.65
N THR A 62 -19.81 -5.23 -17.32
CA THR A 62 -19.80 -5.46 -18.79
C THR A 62 -19.61 -6.91 -19.23
N ASN A 63 -19.47 -7.87 -18.30
CA ASN A 63 -19.24 -9.29 -18.62
C ASN A 63 -20.39 -10.22 -18.19
N THR A 64 -21.64 -9.78 -18.30
CA THR A 64 -22.84 -10.65 -18.22
C THR A 64 -23.79 -10.28 -19.34
#